data_AF-A0A961BMZ4-F1
#
_entry.id   AF-A0A961BMZ4-F1
#
_cell.length_a   1.000
_cell.length_b   1.000
_cell.length_c   1.000
_cell.angle_alpha   90.00
_cell.angle_beta   90.00
_cell.angle_gamma   90.00
#
_symmetry.space_group_name_H-M   'P 1'
#
loop_
_entity.id
_entity.type
_entity.pdbx_description
1 polymer ?
#
loop_
_entity_poly.entity_id
_entity_poly.type
_entity_poly.pdbx_seq_one_letter_code
_entity_poly.pdbx_strand_id
1 'polypeptide(L)'
;MKTEHKRSALNRLKTVRGHLDAVIGMVEDERYCPEIMKQVSALQGSLEGVNRVLLQNHVETCVLEHVEAGRSEQVVDELLETLRYAPTLPRKKATP
;
A
#
# COMPACT_ATOMS: atom_id res chain seq x y z
N MET A 1 1.73 -14.37 -6.73
CA MET A 1 1.08 -13.12 -7.17
C MET A 1 0.63 -13.25 -8.62
N LYS A 2 -0.66 -13.01 -8.88
CA LYS A 2 -1.26 -13.10 -10.22
C LYS A 2 -0.67 -12.06 -11.17
N THR A 3 -0.57 -12.40 -12.45
CA THR A 3 0.08 -11.57 -13.48
C THR A 3 -0.57 -10.20 -13.64
N GLU A 4 -1.90 -10.11 -13.53
CA GLU A 4 -2.65 -8.86 -13.62
C GLU A 4 -2.32 -7.91 -12.46
N HIS A 5 -2.35 -8.41 -11.22
CA HIS A 5 -2.00 -7.65 -10.02
C HIS A 5 -0.53 -7.23 -10.05
N LYS A 6 0.37 -8.11 -10.53
CA LYS A 6 1.80 -7.78 -10.74
C LYS A 6 2.00 -6.63 -11.68
N ARG A 7 1.35 -6.67 -12.85
CA ARG A 7 1.45 -5.58 -13.82
C ARG A 7 0.88 -4.28 -13.26
N SER A 8 -0.29 -4.34 -12.62
CA SER A 8 -0.95 -3.17 -12.01
C SER A 8 -0.09 -2.53 -10.91
N ALA A 9 0.43 -3.33 -9.96
CA ALA A 9 1.29 -2.85 -8.90
C ALA A 9 2.58 -2.22 -9.45
N LEU A 10 3.26 -2.87 -10.40
CA LEU A 10 4.47 -2.34 -11.02
C LEU A 10 4.22 -1.03 -11.76
N ASN A 11 3.14 -0.91 -12.52
CA ASN A 11 2.81 0.31 -13.22
C ASN A 11 2.56 1.47 -12.25
N ARG A 12 1.79 1.23 -11.18
CA ARG A 12 1.52 2.22 -10.14
C ARG A 12 2.80 2.63 -9.41
N LEU A 13 3.65 1.68 -9.04
CA LEU A 13 4.95 1.96 -8.41
C LEU A 13 5.87 2.80 -9.30
N LYS A 14 5.89 2.55 -10.62
CA LYS A 14 6.64 3.38 -11.57
C LYS A 14 6.11 4.82 -11.62
N THR A 15 4.80 4.99 -11.59
CA THR A 15 4.16 6.33 -11.49
C THR A 15 4.51 7.01 -10.17
N VAL A 16 4.43 6.30 -9.05
CA VAL A 16 4.81 6.83 -7.72
C VAL A 16 6.27 7.27 -7.71
N ARG A 17 7.18 6.51 -8.32
CA ARG A 17 8.59 6.89 -8.44
C ARG A 17 8.75 8.22 -9.19
N GLY A 18 8.11 8.38 -10.35
CA GLY A 18 8.17 9.65 -11.07
C GLY A 18 7.57 10.82 -10.30
N HIS A 19 6.50 10.58 -9.53
CA HIS A 19 5.94 11.59 -8.64
C HIS A 19 6.88 11.94 -7.49
N LEU A 20 7.57 10.95 -6.92
CA LEU A 20 8.58 11.16 -5.88
C LEU A 20 9.73 12.01 -6.40
N ASP A 21 10.24 11.69 -7.60
CA ASP A 21 11.31 12.46 -8.26
C ASP A 21 10.88 13.93 -8.45
N ALA A 22 9.63 14.17 -8.84
CA ALA A 22 9.09 15.52 -8.94
C ALA A 22 9.02 16.24 -7.59
N VAL A 23 8.61 15.56 -6.51
CA VAL A 23 8.59 16.13 -5.15
C VAL A 23 9.99 16.47 -4.67
N ILE A 24 10.98 15.62 -4.96
CA ILE A 24 12.40 15.90 -4.67
C ILE A 24 12.83 17.20 -5.36
N GLY A 25 12.54 17.34 -6.65
CA GLY A 25 12.83 18.58 -7.40
C GLY A 25 12.16 19.81 -6.78
N MET A 26 10.92 19.70 -6.29
CA MET A 26 10.27 20.83 -5.60
C MET A 26 11.00 21.27 -4.33
N VAL A 27 11.64 20.34 -3.61
CA VAL A 27 12.43 20.64 -2.41
C VAL A 27 13.76 21.28 -2.80
N GLU A 28 14.44 20.73 -3.82
CA GLU A 28 15.69 21.29 -4.36
C GLU A 28 15.50 22.71 -4.90
N ASP A 29 14.35 22.99 -5.52
CA ASP A 29 13.95 24.30 -6.02
C ASP A 29 13.41 25.26 -4.92
N GLU A 30 13.49 24.86 -3.64
CA GLU A 30 13.01 25.63 -2.48
C GLU A 30 11.55 26.13 -2.62
N ARG A 31 10.67 25.30 -3.20
CA ARG A 31 9.26 25.68 -3.41
C ARG A 31 8.51 25.85 -2.10
N TYR A 32 7.41 26.61 -2.17
CA TYR A 32 6.57 26.92 -1.02
C TYR A 32 6.07 25.65 -0.31
N CYS A 33 6.40 25.51 0.97
CA CYS A 33 6.22 24.27 1.73
C CYS A 33 4.80 23.67 1.65
N PRO A 34 3.70 24.46 1.74
CA PRO A 34 2.34 23.90 1.59
C PRO A 34 2.08 23.23 0.24
N GLU A 35 2.73 23.67 -0.84
CA GLU A 35 2.61 23.01 -2.15
C GLU A 35 3.31 21.66 -2.14
N ILE A 36 4.50 21.57 -1.53
CA ILE A 36 5.24 20.32 -1.37
C ILE A 36 4.43 19.35 -0.51
N MET A 37 3.88 19.82 0.62
CA MET A 37 3.03 19.01 1.50
C MET A 37 1.81 18.44 0.76
N LYS A 38 1.16 19.24 -0.09
CA LYS A 38 0.04 18.78 -0.93
C LYS A 38 0.47 17.65 -1.87
N GLN A 39 1.65 17.72 -2.47
CA GLN A 39 2.16 16.66 -3.33
C GLN A 39 2.54 15.40 -2.54
N VAL A 40 3.11 15.55 -1.35
CA VAL A 40 3.38 14.42 -0.45
C VAL A 40 2.08 13.70 -0.08
N SER A 41 1.00 14.43 0.24
CA SER A 41 -0.32 13.82 0.48
C SER A 41 -0.87 13.07 -0.73
N ALA A 42 -0.69 13.61 -1.94
CA ALA A 42 -1.11 12.93 -3.17
C ALA A 42 -0.28 11.66 -3.45
N LEU A 43 1.02 11.68 -3.11
CA LEU A 43 1.91 10.53 -3.22
C LEU A 43 1.54 9.43 -2.21
N GLN A 44 1.16 9.80 -0.98
CA GLN A 44 0.59 8.87 0.00
C GLN A 44 -0.63 8.16 -0.58
N GLY A 45 -1.65 8.89 -1.06
CA GLY A 45 -2.83 8.27 -1.68
C GLY A 45 -2.50 7.35 -2.87
N SER A 46 -1.46 7.66 -3.65
CA SER A 46 -1.00 6.78 -4.73
C SER A 46 -0.40 5.47 -4.20
N LEU A 47 0.37 5.53 -3.10
CA LEU A 47 0.89 4.36 -2.40
C LEU A 47 -0.22 3.51 -1.78
N GLU A 48 -1.28 4.14 -1.26
CA GLU A 48 -2.47 3.42 -0.77
C GLU A 48 -3.13 2.60 -1.89
N GLY A 49 -3.19 3.18 -3.09
CA GLY A 49 -3.64 2.46 -4.29
C GLY A 49 -2.77 1.25 -4.65
N VAL A 50 -1.45 1.32 -4.42
CA VAL A 50 -0.55 0.16 -4.59
C VAL A 50 -0.86 -0.90 -3.54
N ASN A 51 -0.94 -0.51 -2.26
CA ASN A 51 -1.25 -1.43 -1.15
C ASN A 51 -2.56 -2.19 -1.38
N ARG A 52 -3.59 -1.52 -1.90
CA ARG A 52 -4.88 -2.17 -2.21
C ARG A 52 -4.75 -3.29 -3.26
N VAL A 53 -3.93 -3.09 -4.30
CA VAL A 53 -3.67 -4.11 -5.33
C VAL A 53 -2.91 -5.30 -4.73
N LEU A 54 -1.90 -5.03 -3.89
CA LEU A 54 -1.13 -6.08 -3.24
C LEU A 54 -1.98 -6.90 -2.25
N LEU A 55 -2.81 -6.23 -1.45
CA LEU A 55 -3.74 -6.87 -0.53
C LEU A 55 -4.75 -7.74 -1.28
N GLN A 56 -5.36 -7.21 -2.35
CA GLN A 56 -6.27 -8.00 -3.18
C GLN A 56 -5.59 -9.26 -3.70
N ASN A 57 -4.37 -9.15 -4.23
CA ASN A 57 -3.61 -10.33 -4.65
C ASN A 57 -3.39 -11.32 -3.50
N HIS A 58 -2.99 -10.84 -2.32
CA HIS A 58 -2.70 -11.70 -1.17
C HIS A 58 -3.95 -12.48 -0.73
N VAL A 59 -5.11 -11.83 -0.67
CA VAL A 59 -6.39 -12.48 -0.37
C VAL A 59 -6.75 -13.54 -1.41
N GLU A 60 -6.59 -13.22 -2.70
CA GLU A 60 -6.93 -14.12 -3.80
C GLU A 60 -5.93 -15.28 -4.03
N THR A 61 -4.80 -15.30 -3.31
CA THR A 61 -3.76 -16.33 -3.48
C THR A 61 -3.43 -16.98 -2.14
N CYS A 62 -2.52 -16.38 -1.37
CA CYS A 62 -2.05 -16.92 -0.09
C CYS A 62 -3.19 -17.24 0.88
N VAL A 63 -4.15 -16.32 1.02
CA VAL A 63 -5.24 -16.52 1.99
C VAL A 63 -6.16 -17.66 1.58
N LEU A 64 -6.60 -17.68 0.32
CA LEU A 64 -7.48 -18.72 -0.20
C LEU A 64 -6.82 -20.11 -0.11
N GLU A 65 -5.55 -20.22 -0.48
CA GLU A 65 -4.78 -21.46 -0.38
C GLU A 65 -4.70 -21.99 1.06
N HIS A 66 -4.58 -21.11 2.05
CA HIS A 66 -4.51 -21.51 3.46
C HIS A 66 -5.87 -21.94 4.01
N VAL A 67 -6.95 -21.28 3.61
CA VAL A 67 -8.33 -21.68 3.95
C VAL A 67 -8.65 -23.05 3.37
N GLU A 68 -8.33 -23.28 2.09
CA GLU A 68 -8.54 -24.59 1.43
C GLU A 68 -7.74 -25.71 2.09
N ALA A 69 -6.57 -25.39 2.64
CA ALA A 69 -5.72 -26.35 3.36
C ALA A 69 -6.06 -26.51 4.85
N GLY A 70 -7.17 -25.95 5.33
CA GLY A 70 -7.63 -26.07 6.71
C GLY A 70 -6.81 -25.28 7.74
N ARG A 71 -6.00 -24.31 7.29
CA ARG A 71 -5.16 -23.44 8.15
C ARG A 71 -5.79 -22.06 8.40
N SER A 72 -7.11 -22.04 8.55
CA SER A 72 -7.91 -20.81 8.59
C SER A 72 -7.62 -19.92 9.80
N GLU A 73 -7.17 -20.47 10.93
CA GLU A 73 -6.87 -19.67 12.13
C GLU A 73 -5.58 -18.85 11.96
N GLN A 74 -4.51 -19.49 11.46
CA GLN A 74 -3.21 -18.86 11.24
C GLN A 74 -3.27 -17.74 10.19
N VAL A 75 -4.06 -17.94 9.13
CA VAL A 75 -4.19 -16.97 8.04
C VAL A 75 -5.04 -15.76 8.42
N VAL A 76 -5.96 -15.89 9.39
CA VAL A 76 -6.74 -14.76 9.90
C VAL A 76 -5.83 -13.79 10.65
N ASP A 77 -4.93 -14.30 11.50
CA ASP A 77 -3.97 -13.45 12.21
C ASP A 77 -3.02 -12.73 11.23
N GLU A 78 -2.48 -13.44 10.24
CA GLU A 78 -1.65 -12.85 9.18
C GLU A 78 -2.39 -11.76 8.40
N LEU A 79 -3.65 -12.01 8.04
CA LEU A 79 -4.47 -11.03 7.33
C LEU A 79 -4.74 -9.80 8.21
N LEU A 80 -5.05 -9.99 9.49
CA LEU A 80 -5.24 -8.90 10.45
C LEU A 80 -3.98 -8.04 10.61
N GLU A 81 -2.80 -8.66 10.64
CA GLU A 81 -1.52 -7.94 10.64
C GLU A 81 -1.32 -7.14 9.35
N THR A 82 -1.60 -7.76 8.20
CA THR A 82 -1.46 -7.12 6.88
C THR A 82 -2.41 -5.93 6.73
N LEU A 83 -3.61 -6.02 7.28
CA LEU A 83 -4.60 -4.93 7.30
C LEU A 83 -4.15 -3.70 8.08
N ARG A 84 -3.14 -3.79 8.97
CA ARG A 84 -2.54 -2.61 9.62
C ARG A 84 -1.84 -1.67 8.65
N TYR A 85 -1.45 -2.18 7.48
CA TYR A 85 -0.86 -1.42 6.39
C TYR A 85 -1.92 -0.87 5.42
N ALA A 86 -3.20 -1.22 5.62
CA ALA A 86 -4.33 -0.60 4.94
C ALA A 86 -4.77 0.66 5.71
N PRO A 87 -4.74 1.85 5.09
CA PRO A 87 -4.97 3.14 5.77
C PRO A 87 -6.37 3.29 6.38
N THR A 88 -7.35 2.51 5.91
CA THR A 88 -8.78 2.68 6.24
C THR A 88 -9.20 1.99 7.54
N LEU A 89 -8.32 1.26 8.22
CA LEU A 89 -8.62 0.64 9.51
C LEU A 89 -7.97 1.43 10.64
N PRO A 90 -8.74 1.82 11.70
CA PRO A 90 -8.18 2.53 12.83
C PRO A 90 -7.08 1.67 13.45
N ARG A 91 -5.86 2.22 13.53
CA ARG A 91 -4.78 1.57 14.26
C ARG A 91 -5.25 1.34 15.69
N LYS A 92 -5.34 0.08 16.13
CA LYS A 92 -5.56 -0.24 17.55
C LYS A 92 -4.46 0.48 18.31
N LYS A 93 -4.82 1.43 19.19
CA LYS A 93 -3.84 2.05 20.08
C LYS A 93 -3.16 0.90 20.82
N ALA A 94 -1.83 0.85 20.79
CA ALA A 94 -1.10 -0.01 21.70
C ALA A 94 -1.52 0.43 23.11
N THR A 95 -2.26 -0.43 23.81
CA THR A 95 -2.51 -0.27 25.24
C THR A 95 -1.15 -0.31 25.97
N PRO A 96 -0.97 0.53 27.01
CA PRO A 96 0.28 0.61 27.75
C PRO A 96 0.63 -0.72 28.45
#